data_AF-A0A975MD15-F1
#
_entry.id   AF-A0A975MD15-F1
#
_cell.length_a   1.000
_cell.length_b   1.000
_cell.length_c   1.000
_cell.angle_alpha   90.00
_cell.angle_beta   90.00
_cell.angle_gamma   90.00
#
_symmetry.space_group_name_H-M   'P 1'
#
loop_
_entity.id
_entity.type
_entity.pdbx_description
1 polymer ?
#
loop_
_entity_poly.entity_id
_entity_poly.type
_entity_poly.pdbx_seq_one_letter_code
_entity_poly.pdbx_strand_id
1 'polypeptide(L)'
;MTRDERDYHATLDWKALLDLSPILKLRRKEARASLRRYLTGLHGAKWEIDAVHFLIRSQIDEQALKSITADIADTLEAIAARAMTPKEVCKALNIANQERLRWTKDGCLKTSGIVSFKKANTVSISTYSAHVINELTKDHSLIEGWRRKD
;
A
#
# COMPACT_ATOMS: atom_id res chain seq x y z
N MET A 1 40.87 -24.19 8.88
CA MET A 1 40.09 -23.08 8.29
C MET A 1 38.69 -23.14 8.86
N THR A 2 38.42 -22.38 9.93
CA THR A 2 37.11 -22.29 10.57
C THR A 2 36.26 -21.34 9.73
N ARG A 3 35.33 -21.90 8.94
CA ARG A 3 34.35 -21.14 8.17
C ARG A 3 33.30 -20.65 9.16
N ASP A 4 33.44 -19.39 9.57
CA ASP A 4 32.49 -18.67 10.41
C ASP A 4 31.25 -18.36 9.57
N GLU A 5 30.30 -19.31 9.50
CA GLU A 5 28.98 -19.10 8.89
C GLU A 5 28.16 -18.18 9.79
N ARG A 6 28.41 -16.88 9.68
CA ARG A 6 27.55 -15.87 10.31
C ARG A 6 26.28 -15.78 9.49
N ASP A 7 25.22 -16.41 9.95
CA ASP A 7 23.87 -16.12 9.49
C ASP A 7 23.56 -14.65 9.79
N TYR A 8 23.24 -13.87 8.76
CA TYR A 8 22.84 -12.48 8.92
C TYR A 8 21.34 -12.42 9.13
N HIS A 9 20.91 -11.74 10.18
CA HIS A 9 19.49 -11.52 10.45
C HIS A 9 19.10 -10.13 9.94
N ALA A 10 18.22 -10.07 8.94
CA ALA A 10 17.58 -8.82 8.55
C ALA A 10 16.28 -8.62 9.33
N THR A 11 16.01 -7.36 9.64
CA THR A 11 14.76 -6.93 10.28
C THR A 11 14.13 -5.86 9.41
N LEU A 12 12.88 -6.07 9.03
CA LEU A 12 12.05 -5.05 8.39
C LEU A 12 11.08 -4.49 9.45
N ASP A 13 11.20 -3.20 9.74
CA ASP A 13 10.26 -2.48 10.60
C ASP A 13 8.97 -2.21 9.81
N TRP A 14 7.94 -2.99 10.14
CA TRP A 14 6.65 -2.92 9.48
C TRP A 14 5.91 -1.62 9.82
N LYS A 15 6.08 -1.11 11.04
CA LYS A 15 5.41 0.11 11.49
C LYS A 15 6.00 1.33 10.78
N ALA A 16 7.32 1.46 10.77
CA ALA A 16 8.00 2.54 10.07
C ALA A 16 7.61 2.56 8.59
N LEU A 17 7.55 1.40 7.95
CA LEU A 17 7.15 1.28 6.54
C LEU A 17 5.72 1.76 6.28
N LEU A 18 4.77 1.44 7.17
CA LEU A 18 3.39 1.90 7.03
C LEU A 18 3.23 3.41 7.24
N ASP A 19 4.07 4.03 8.06
CA ASP A 19 4.01 5.47 8.32
C ASP A 19 4.56 6.30 7.15
N LEU A 20 5.37 5.70 6.25
CA LEU A 20 5.83 6.34 5.02
C LEU A 20 4.76 6.47 3.93
N SER A 21 3.68 5.69 3.99
CA SER A 21 2.62 5.70 2.97
C SER A 21 1.23 5.59 3.59
N PRO A 22 0.45 6.69 3.61
CA PRO A 22 -0.94 6.69 4.08
C PRO A 22 -1.81 5.64 3.36
N ILE A 23 -1.52 5.39 2.07
CA ILE A 23 -2.22 4.39 1.26
C ILE A 23 -1.88 2.97 1.72
N LEU A 24 -0.61 2.66 1.97
CA LEU A 24 -0.24 1.35 2.53
C LEU A 24 -0.84 1.15 3.93
N LYS A 25 -0.91 2.20 4.74
CA LYS A 25 -1.58 2.17 6.05
C LYS A 25 -3.07 1.82 5.92
N LEU A 26 -3.76 2.40 4.94
CA LEU A 26 -5.15 2.05 4.61
C LEU A 26 -5.27 0.58 4.17
N ARG A 27 -4.32 0.10 3.36
CA ARG A 27 -4.25 -1.26 2.81
C ARG A 27 -3.42 -2.22 3.65
N ARG A 28 -3.20 -1.93 4.95
CA ARG A 28 -2.26 -2.68 5.81
C ARG A 28 -2.44 -4.19 5.81
N LYS A 29 -3.70 -4.67 5.74
CA LYS A 29 -4.00 -6.11 5.75
C LYS A 29 -3.53 -6.78 4.47
N GLU A 30 -3.74 -6.12 3.34
CA GLU A 30 -3.33 -6.63 2.03
C GLU A 30 -1.82 -6.53 1.86
N ALA A 31 -1.24 -5.39 2.21
CA ALA A 31 0.21 -5.20 2.20
C ALA A 31 0.94 -6.23 3.07
N ARG A 32 0.45 -6.47 4.31
CA ARG A 32 0.99 -7.52 5.18
C ARG A 32 0.81 -8.92 4.60
N ALA A 33 -0.34 -9.22 3.99
CA ALA A 33 -0.59 -10.53 3.40
C ALA A 33 0.32 -10.82 2.20
N SER A 34 0.51 -9.84 1.31
CA SER A 34 1.42 -9.96 0.15
C SER A 34 2.86 -10.10 0.59
N LEU A 35 3.31 -9.27 1.54
CA LEU A 35 4.64 -9.38 2.11
C LEU A 35 4.85 -10.73 2.80
N ARG A 36 3.84 -11.24 3.53
CA ARG A 36 3.91 -12.58 4.12
C ARG A 36 4.07 -13.68 3.08
N ARG A 37 3.35 -13.61 1.95
CA ARG A 37 3.49 -14.57 0.85
C ARG A 37 4.88 -14.52 0.22
N TYR A 38 5.41 -13.32 0.00
CA TYR A 38 6.77 -13.14 -0.51
C TYR A 38 7.80 -13.73 0.47
N LEU A 39 7.74 -13.33 1.74
CA LEU A 39 8.68 -13.77 2.77
C LEU A 39 8.54 -15.24 3.17
N THR A 40 7.39 -15.89 2.98
CA THR A 40 7.29 -17.35 3.16
C THR A 40 8.15 -18.14 2.17
N GLY A 41 8.51 -17.54 1.03
CA GLY A 41 9.50 -18.11 0.12
C GLY A 41 10.95 -18.00 0.64
N LEU A 42 11.20 -17.10 1.60
CA LEU A 42 12.51 -16.93 2.24
C LEU A 42 12.59 -17.80 3.49
N HIS A 43 13.64 -18.63 3.59
CA HIS A 43 13.83 -19.49 4.75
C HIS A 43 13.95 -18.68 6.06
N GLY A 44 13.25 -19.12 7.11
CA GLY A 44 13.41 -18.58 8.47
C GLY A 44 12.69 -17.27 8.77
N ALA A 45 11.75 -16.82 7.94
CA ALA A 45 10.96 -15.62 8.22
C ALA A 45 10.08 -15.77 9.48
N LYS A 46 10.33 -14.94 10.50
CA LYS A 46 9.57 -14.85 11.75
C LYS A 46 8.86 -13.51 11.84
N TRP A 47 7.55 -13.56 11.96
CA TRP A 47 6.71 -12.36 12.08
C TRP A 47 6.49 -12.00 13.54
N GLU A 48 6.75 -10.75 13.87
CA GLU A 48 6.30 -10.12 15.09
C GLU A 48 5.11 -9.19 14.80
N ILE A 49 4.64 -8.48 15.83
CA ILE A 49 3.52 -7.54 15.71
C ILE A 49 3.89 -6.44 14.71
N ASP A 50 5.02 -5.77 14.94
CA ASP A 50 5.46 -4.58 14.21
C ASP A 50 6.76 -4.78 13.40
N ALA A 51 7.27 -6.02 13.35
CA ALA A 51 8.48 -6.33 12.59
C ALA A 51 8.38 -7.70 11.93
N VAL A 52 9.23 -7.92 10.94
CA VAL A 52 9.51 -9.26 10.43
C VAL A 52 11.01 -9.46 10.33
N HIS A 53 11.46 -10.57 10.91
CA HIS A 53 12.85 -11.01 10.86
C HIS A 53 12.96 -12.11 9.82
N PHE A 54 14.01 -12.10 9.01
CA PHE A 54 14.28 -13.20 8.08
C PHE A 54 15.78 -13.44 7.96
N LEU A 55 16.12 -14.69 7.67
CA LEU A 55 17.51 -15.11 7.54
C LEU A 55 18.03 -14.74 6.17
N ILE A 56 19.19 -14.09 6.17
CA ILE A 56 20.04 -13.88 5.02
C ILE A 56 21.23 -14.81 5.21
N ARG A 57 21.26 -15.93 4.48
CA ARG A 57 22.39 -16.88 4.56
C ARG A 57 23.68 -16.16 4.18
N SER A 58 24.79 -16.50 4.85
CA SER A 58 26.07 -15.80 4.74
C SER A 58 26.71 -15.75 3.34
N GLN A 59 26.13 -16.41 2.33
CA GLN A 59 26.55 -16.36 0.93
C GLN A 59 25.72 -15.40 0.05
N ILE A 60 24.74 -14.69 0.61
CA ILE A 60 24.03 -13.63 -0.10
C ILE A 60 25.00 -12.45 -0.24
N ASP A 61 25.45 -12.20 -1.47
CA ASP A 61 26.23 -11.01 -1.79
C ASP A 61 25.35 -9.74 -1.63
N GLU A 62 26.00 -8.57 -1.59
CA GLU A 62 25.30 -7.28 -1.49
C GLU A 62 24.21 -7.13 -2.58
N GLN A 63 24.43 -7.75 -3.74
CA GLN A 63 23.51 -7.76 -4.87
C GLN A 63 22.21 -8.49 -4.54
N ALA A 64 22.28 -9.66 -3.92
CA ALA A 64 21.10 -10.43 -3.53
C ALA A 64 20.31 -9.75 -2.40
N LEU A 65 20.98 -9.05 -1.46
CA LEU A 65 20.29 -8.21 -0.48
C LEU A 65 19.55 -7.01 -1.13
N LYS A 66 20.20 -6.35 -2.10
CA LYS A 66 19.56 -5.29 -2.89
C LYS A 66 18.34 -5.82 -3.65
N SER A 67 18.45 -7.02 -4.23
CA SER A 67 17.34 -7.67 -4.94
C SER A 67 16.15 -7.93 -4.01
N ILE A 68 16.37 -8.50 -2.82
CA ILE A 68 15.29 -8.77 -1.86
C ILE A 68 14.60 -7.46 -1.44
N THR A 69 15.39 -6.40 -1.21
CA THR A 69 14.86 -5.10 -0.83
C THR A 69 14.04 -4.46 -1.96
N ALA A 70 14.53 -4.58 -3.19
CA ALA A 70 13.82 -4.11 -4.38
C ALA A 70 12.50 -4.86 -4.58
N ASP A 71 12.50 -6.19 -4.49
CA ASP A 71 11.29 -7.01 -4.63
C ASP A 71 10.23 -6.66 -3.57
N ILE A 72 10.65 -6.41 -2.32
CA ILE A 72 9.77 -5.97 -1.24
C ILE A 72 9.19 -4.60 -1.57
N ALA A 73 10.03 -3.65 -2.00
CA ALA A 73 9.59 -2.31 -2.39
C ALA A 73 8.59 -2.37 -3.54
N ASP A 74 8.89 -3.13 -4.61
CA ASP A 74 8.03 -3.31 -5.77
C ASP A 74 6.68 -3.96 -5.39
N THR A 75 6.70 -4.97 -4.52
CA THR A 75 5.48 -5.62 -4.02
C THR A 75 4.57 -4.63 -3.30
N LEU A 76 5.16 -3.76 -2.48
CA LEU A 76 4.42 -2.77 -1.72
C LEU A 76 3.95 -1.62 -2.60
N GLU A 77 4.79 -1.12 -3.49
CA GLU A 77 4.45 -0.08 -4.45
C GLU A 77 3.31 -0.53 -5.36
N ALA A 78 3.35 -1.77 -5.84
CA ALA A 78 2.27 -2.37 -6.62
C ALA A 78 0.93 -2.47 -5.86
N ILE A 79 0.94 -2.46 -4.53
CA ILE A 79 -0.27 -2.39 -3.70
C ILE A 79 -0.68 -0.95 -3.48
N ALA A 80 0.27 -0.04 -3.25
CA ALA A 80 -0.01 1.38 -3.10
C ALA A 80 -0.62 1.98 -4.38
N ALA A 81 -0.08 1.63 -5.55
CA ALA A 81 -0.46 2.20 -6.84
C ALA A 81 -1.84 1.75 -7.36
N ARG A 82 -2.46 0.70 -6.81
CA ARG A 82 -3.74 0.19 -7.34
C ARG A 82 -4.84 1.22 -7.21
N ALA A 83 -5.68 1.31 -8.24
CA ALA A 83 -6.84 2.20 -8.23
C ALA A 83 -7.68 2.01 -6.96
N MET A 84 -8.11 3.12 -6.36
CA MET A 84 -8.84 3.16 -5.11
C MET A 84 -10.35 3.06 -5.36
N THR A 85 -11.01 2.26 -4.55
CA THR A 85 -12.47 2.17 -4.51
C THR A 85 -13.07 3.41 -3.83
N PRO A 86 -14.37 3.70 -4.05
CA PRO A 86 -15.04 4.82 -3.38
C PRO A 86 -14.89 4.80 -1.85
N LYS A 87 -14.96 3.60 -1.25
CA LYS A 87 -14.82 3.42 0.19
C LYS A 87 -13.41 3.76 0.68
N GLU A 88 -12.39 3.41 -0.09
CA GLU A 88 -11.00 3.74 0.24
C GLU A 88 -10.76 5.25 0.12
N VAL A 89 -11.30 5.90 -0.91
CA VAL A 89 -11.19 7.36 -1.09
C VAL A 89 -11.81 8.12 0.08
N CYS A 90 -13.05 7.76 0.48
CA CYS A 90 -13.70 8.41 1.63
C CYS A 90 -12.86 8.31 2.91
N LYS A 91 -12.22 7.15 3.13
CA LYS A 91 -11.35 6.94 4.29
C LYS A 91 -10.04 7.71 4.19
N ALA A 92 -9.41 7.71 3.02
CA ALA A 92 -8.13 8.39 2.81
C ALA A 92 -8.26 9.91 2.96
N LEU A 93 -9.29 10.49 2.36
CA LEU A 93 -9.54 11.94 2.40
C LEU A 93 -10.38 12.39 3.61
N ASN A 94 -10.81 11.45 4.46
CA ASN A 94 -11.72 11.71 5.59
C ASN A 94 -12.98 12.52 5.18
N ILE A 95 -13.66 12.05 4.14
CA ILE A 95 -14.87 12.68 3.58
C ILE A 95 -16.07 11.72 3.58
N ALA A 96 -17.27 12.27 3.62
CA ALA A 96 -18.50 11.52 3.48
C ALA A 96 -18.69 11.01 2.04
N ASN A 97 -19.45 9.91 1.88
CA ASN A 97 -19.77 9.41 0.54
C ASN A 97 -20.60 10.42 -0.29
N GLN A 98 -21.40 11.27 0.36
CA GLN A 98 -22.14 12.34 -0.32
C GLN A 98 -21.20 13.40 -0.89
N GLU A 99 -20.21 13.87 -0.12
CA GLU A 99 -19.17 14.79 -0.60
C GLU A 99 -18.43 14.19 -1.80
N ARG A 100 -17.99 12.93 -1.69
CA ARG A 100 -17.35 12.21 -2.80
C ARG A 100 -18.23 12.19 -4.06
N LEU A 101 -19.52 11.86 -3.92
CA LEU A 101 -20.45 11.78 -5.05
C LEU A 101 -20.61 13.14 -5.74
N ARG A 102 -20.82 14.20 -4.96
CA ARG A 102 -20.94 15.57 -5.45
C ARG A 102 -19.67 15.99 -6.18
N TRP A 103 -18.51 15.88 -5.55
CA TRP A 103 -17.23 16.27 -6.17
C TRP A 103 -16.85 15.43 -7.38
N THR A 104 -17.29 14.17 -7.43
CA THR A 104 -17.12 13.35 -8.64
C THR A 104 -18.00 13.88 -9.78
N LYS A 105 -19.26 14.24 -9.48
CA LYS A 105 -20.20 14.81 -10.45
C LYS A 105 -19.73 16.18 -10.96
N ASP A 106 -19.21 17.01 -10.06
CA ASP A 106 -18.75 18.37 -10.38
C ASP A 106 -17.34 18.39 -10.99
N GLY A 107 -16.72 17.22 -11.19
CA GLY A 107 -15.41 17.08 -11.83
C GLY A 107 -14.21 17.43 -10.95
N CYS A 108 -14.42 17.86 -9.71
CA CYS A 108 -13.37 18.13 -8.73
C CYS A 108 -12.59 16.85 -8.40
N LEU A 109 -13.29 15.74 -8.17
CA LEU A 109 -12.71 14.44 -7.86
C LEU A 109 -12.79 13.52 -9.10
N LYS A 110 -11.71 13.48 -9.88
CA LYS A 110 -11.67 12.71 -11.13
C LYS A 110 -11.59 11.20 -10.90
N THR A 111 -12.43 10.46 -11.63
CA THR A 111 -12.34 9.00 -11.72
C THR A 111 -11.21 8.61 -12.68
N SER A 112 -10.59 7.47 -12.44
CA SER A 112 -9.52 6.91 -13.28
C SER A 112 -9.95 5.66 -14.04
N GLY A 113 -11.10 5.08 -13.70
CA GLY A 113 -11.58 3.86 -14.34
C GLY A 113 -12.84 3.30 -13.67
N ILE A 114 -13.16 2.07 -14.05
CA ILE A 114 -14.28 1.31 -13.52
C ILE A 114 -13.79 -0.10 -13.25
N VAL A 115 -14.15 -0.65 -12.09
CA VAL A 115 -13.99 -2.07 -11.79
C VAL A 115 -15.38 -2.70 -11.71
N SER A 116 -15.56 -3.80 -12.44
CA SER A 116 -16.78 -4.58 -12.43
C SER A 116 -16.53 -5.92 -11.76
N PHE A 117 -17.41 -6.32 -10.85
CA PHE A 117 -17.36 -7.64 -10.24
C PHE A 117 -18.72 -8.32 -10.30
N LYS A 118 -18.70 -9.64 -10.50
CA LYS A 118 -19.90 -10.47 -10.51
C LYS A 118 -20.16 -10.97 -9.10
N LYS A 119 -21.35 -10.68 -8.57
CA LYS A 119 -21.88 -11.34 -7.38
C LYS A 119 -23.11 -12.16 -7.79
N ALA A 120 -24.31 -11.61 -7.62
CA ALA A 120 -25.54 -12.11 -8.25
C ALA A 120 -25.81 -11.40 -9.58
N ASN A 121 -25.60 -10.08 -9.60
CA ASN A 121 -25.56 -9.25 -10.80
C ASN A 121 -24.16 -8.63 -10.95
N THR A 122 -23.81 -8.20 -12.17
CA THR A 122 -22.59 -7.42 -12.42
C THR A 122 -22.75 -6.03 -11.81
N VAL A 123 -21.88 -5.68 -10.87
CA VAL A 123 -21.83 -4.34 -10.26
C VAL A 123 -20.57 -3.65 -10.74
N SER A 124 -20.73 -2.45 -11.30
CA SER A 124 -19.63 -1.59 -11.75
C SER A 124 -19.45 -0.43 -10.79
N ILE A 125 -18.22 -0.23 -10.30
CA ILE A 125 -17.88 0.90 -9.43
C ILE A 125 -16.77 1.73 -10.06
N SER A 126 -16.92 3.05 -9.99
CA SER A 126 -15.86 3.97 -10.38
C SER A 126 -14.66 3.84 -9.44
N THR A 127 -13.47 3.88 -10.02
CA THR A 127 -12.20 3.89 -9.28
C THR A 127 -11.48 5.21 -9.45
N TYR A 128 -10.52 5.45 -8.56
CA TYR A 128 -9.76 6.70 -8.46
C TYR A 128 -8.26 6.39 -8.46
N SER A 129 -7.46 7.29 -9.02
CA SER A 129 -6.01 7.11 -9.05
C SER A 129 -5.44 7.20 -7.63
N ALA A 130 -4.75 6.16 -7.17
CA ALA A 130 -4.08 6.17 -5.87
C ALA A 130 -3.10 7.34 -5.74
N HIS A 131 -2.35 7.63 -6.81
CA HIS A 131 -1.40 8.74 -6.84
C HIS A 131 -2.10 10.09 -6.60
N VAL A 132 -3.20 10.36 -7.31
CA VAL A 132 -3.94 11.63 -7.14
C VAL A 132 -4.52 11.74 -5.73
N ILE A 133 -5.08 10.65 -5.20
CA ILE A 133 -5.61 10.64 -3.83
C ILE A 133 -4.49 10.86 -2.81
N ASN A 134 -3.32 10.26 -3.02
CA ASN A 134 -2.15 10.48 -2.16
C ASN A 134 -1.77 11.96 -2.10
N GLU A 135 -1.70 12.64 -3.25
CA GLU A 135 -1.39 14.07 -3.28
C GLU A 135 -2.45 14.90 -2.55
N LEU A 136 -3.74 14.55 -2.70
CA LEU A 136 -4.82 15.20 -1.96
C LEU A 136 -4.75 14.95 -0.44
N THR A 137 -4.19 13.83 0.02
CA THR A 137 -3.96 13.60 1.46
C THR A 137 -2.82 14.43 2.04
N LYS A 138 -1.90 14.92 1.20
CA LYS A 138 -0.80 15.79 1.63
C LYS A 138 -1.24 17.26 1.73
N ASP A 139 -2.19 17.68 0.91
CA ASP A 139 -2.72 19.04 0.88
C ASP A 139 -4.25 19.09 1.09
N HIS A 140 -4.64 19.28 2.35
CA HIS A 140 -6.06 19.41 2.72
C HIS A 140 -6.68 20.74 2.27
N SER A 141 -5.89 21.74 1.85
CA SER A 141 -6.43 23.06 1.47
C SER A 141 -7.35 22.97 0.24
N LEU A 142 -7.10 22.03 -0.67
CA LEU A 142 -7.94 21.75 -1.83
C LEU A 142 -9.31 21.22 -1.42
N ILE A 143 -9.34 20.26 -0.47
CA ILE A 143 -10.59 19.68 0.05
C ILE A 143 -11.43 20.75 0.76
N GLU A 144 -10.79 21.55 1.61
CA GLU A 144 -11.46 22.68 2.29
C GLU A 144 -11.89 23.78 1.31
N GLY A 145 -11.18 23.93 0.19
CA GLY A 145 -11.57 24.79 -0.91
C GLY A 145 -12.85 24.31 -1.60
N TRP A 146 -13.01 23.01 -1.81
CA TRP A 146 -14.23 22.42 -2.37
C TRP A 146 -15.41 22.56 -1.42
N ARG A 147 -15.22 22.26 -0.13
CA ARG A 147 -16.26 22.43 0.92
C ARG A 147 -16.81 23.85 1.03
N ARG A 148 -16.00 24.87 0.74
CA ARG A 148 -16.43 26.28 0.78
C ARG A 148 -17.20 26.74 -0.46
N LYS A 149 -17.03 26.04 -1.59
CA LYS A 149 -17.77 26.31 -2.84
C LYS A 149 -19.13 25.61 -2.88
N ASP A 150 -19.25 24.56 -2.08
CA ASP A 150 -20.43 23.74 -1.85
C ASP A 150 -21.48 24.41 -0.96
#